data_AF-A0A1G6J434-F1
#
_entry.id   AF-A0A1G6J434-F1
#
_cell.length_a   1.000
_cell.length_b   1.000
_cell.length_c   1.000
_cell.angle_alpha   90.00
_cell.angle_beta   90.00
_cell.angle_gamma   90.00
#
_symmetry.space_group_name_H-M   'P 1'
#
loop_
_entity.id
_entity.type
_entity.pdbx_description
1 polymer ?
#
loop_
_entity_poly.entity_id
_entity_poly.type
_entity_poly.pdbx_seq_one_letter_code
_entity_poly.pdbx_strand_id
1 'polypeptide(L)'
;MPVCARQRHLACLLAAAAMLWPALTPADAQGLANAPTQGEMAGSVVSRLVAWRARTDQPVTLSALTAFDWDSFSVVRAPAGEALANCNREGFLPCDPALQPPPNTLIQVLRFDRAGRPVYQERIIVASGYFADPLPAAVPRDRATLVSCQDAQGKPLWCVQGRQVKPAQRYLDGG
;
A
#
# COMPACT_ATOMS: atom_id res chain seq x y z
N MET A 1 -31.84 -33.24 43.53
CA MET A 1 -31.95 -34.60 42.95
C MET A 1 -32.00 -34.49 41.44
N PRO A 2 -30.93 -34.77 40.69
CA PRO A 2 -31.02 -35.01 39.26
C PRO A 2 -31.18 -36.52 38.99
N VAL A 3 -32.23 -36.87 38.25
CA VAL A 3 -32.51 -38.24 37.84
C VAL A 3 -31.61 -38.60 36.66
N CYS A 4 -30.86 -39.68 36.87
CA CYS A 4 -30.04 -40.41 35.92
C CYS A 4 -30.96 -41.19 34.95
N ALA A 5 -30.72 -41.14 33.64
CA ALA A 5 -31.21 -42.17 32.73
C ALA A 5 -30.21 -42.38 31.58
N ARG A 6 -29.67 -43.60 31.59
CA ARG A 6 -28.59 -44.16 30.79
C ARG A 6 -29.26 -45.13 29.83
N GLN A 7 -29.05 -45.03 28.51
CA GLN A 7 -29.50 -46.11 27.62
C GLN A 7 -28.48 -46.40 26.51
N ARG A 8 -28.05 -47.67 26.57
CA ARG A 8 -27.04 -48.34 25.77
C ARG A 8 -27.74 -49.00 24.60
N HIS A 9 -27.23 -48.88 23.38
CA HIS A 9 -27.37 -49.94 22.39
C HIS A 9 -26.04 -50.13 21.65
N LEU A 10 -25.42 -51.27 21.95
CA LEU A 10 -24.42 -51.93 21.12
C LEU A 10 -25.08 -52.46 19.85
N ALA A 11 -24.41 -52.33 18.71
CA ALA A 11 -24.36 -53.39 17.70
C ALA A 11 -23.13 -53.18 16.81
N CYS A 12 -22.13 -54.04 17.02
CA CYS A 12 -21.06 -54.33 16.08
C CYS A 12 -21.65 -54.80 14.74
N LEU A 13 -20.99 -54.47 13.63
CA LEU A 13 -20.73 -55.41 12.54
C LEU A 13 -19.51 -54.95 11.74
N LEU A 14 -18.51 -55.83 11.70
CA LEU A 14 -17.25 -55.76 10.98
C LEU A 14 -17.45 -55.95 9.47
N ALA A 15 -16.63 -55.31 8.65
CA ALA A 15 -16.03 -55.95 7.48
C ALA A 15 -14.76 -55.21 7.03
N ALA A 16 -13.67 -55.97 6.97
CA ALA A 16 -12.36 -55.54 6.53
C ALA A 16 -12.30 -55.45 5.00
N ALA A 17 -11.58 -54.44 4.50
CA ALA A 17 -10.99 -54.47 3.17
C ALA A 17 -9.58 -53.89 3.28
N ALA A 18 -8.60 -54.78 3.25
CA ALA A 18 -7.20 -54.46 3.04
C ALA A 18 -7.04 -53.77 1.68
N MET A 19 -6.05 -52.88 1.57
CA MET A 19 -4.89 -53.01 0.67
C MET A 19 -4.36 -51.65 0.19
N LEU A 20 -3.02 -51.61 0.15
CA LEU A 20 -2.17 -50.80 -0.73
C LEU A 20 -1.85 -49.37 -0.28
N TRP A 21 -0.73 -49.27 0.42
CA TRP A 21 0.24 -48.20 0.26
C TRP A 21 0.73 -48.18 -1.21
N PRO A 22 0.78 -47.00 -1.84
CA PRO A 22 2.08 -46.53 -2.29
C PRO A 22 2.32 -45.07 -1.88
N ALA A 23 3.58 -44.82 -1.52
CA ALA A 23 4.13 -43.50 -1.29
C ALA A 23 4.01 -42.65 -2.57
N LEU A 24 3.36 -41.49 -2.46
CA LEU A 24 3.53 -40.36 -3.38
C LEU A 24 3.53 -39.07 -2.53
N THR A 25 4.70 -38.45 -2.54
CA THR A 25 5.14 -37.19 -1.96
C THR A 25 4.16 -36.02 -2.15
N PRO A 26 3.86 -35.20 -1.12
CA PRO A 26 3.45 -33.83 -1.31
C PRO A 26 4.72 -32.98 -1.34
N ALA A 27 5.40 -32.99 -2.48
CA ALA A 27 6.37 -31.96 -2.83
C ALA A 27 5.89 -31.29 -4.12
N ASP A 28 4.60 -30.96 -4.16
CA ASP A 28 4.16 -29.85 -4.97
C ASP A 28 4.95 -28.65 -4.48
N ALA A 29 5.89 -28.26 -5.32
CA ALA A 29 6.56 -27.00 -5.27
C ALA A 29 5.48 -25.94 -5.08
N GLN A 30 5.33 -25.50 -3.83
CA GLN A 30 4.78 -24.22 -3.48
C GLN A 30 5.73 -23.20 -4.10
N GLY A 31 5.59 -23.00 -5.41
CA GLY A 31 5.83 -21.72 -6.02
C GLY A 31 4.91 -20.78 -5.29
N LEU A 32 5.41 -20.25 -4.18
CA LEU A 32 4.91 -19.11 -3.44
C LEU A 32 4.87 -17.95 -4.44
N ALA A 33 3.86 -17.96 -5.29
CA ALA A 33 3.20 -16.74 -5.66
C ALA A 33 2.67 -16.20 -4.33
N ASN A 34 3.45 -15.30 -3.73
CA ASN A 34 2.97 -14.39 -2.71
C ASN A 34 1.77 -13.66 -3.32
N ALA A 35 0.59 -14.27 -3.22
CA ALA A 35 -0.65 -13.54 -3.23
C ALA A 35 -0.47 -12.49 -2.13
N PRO A 36 -0.64 -11.19 -2.43
CA PRO A 36 -0.43 -10.15 -1.44
C PRO A 36 -1.40 -10.46 -0.30
N THR A 37 -0.83 -10.92 0.80
CA THR A 37 -1.59 -11.19 2.01
C THR A 37 -2.20 -9.87 2.43
N GLN A 38 -3.40 -9.90 2.99
CA GLN A 38 -4.11 -8.74 3.54
C GLN A 38 -3.25 -7.91 4.54
N GLY A 39 -2.08 -8.42 4.96
CA GLY A 39 -1.05 -7.73 5.75
C GLY A 39 -0.06 -6.84 4.97
N GLU A 40 0.11 -6.98 3.64
CA GLU A 40 0.99 -6.07 2.87
C GLU A 40 0.35 -4.70 2.63
N MET A 41 -0.98 -4.64 2.47
CA MET A 41 -1.72 -3.37 2.46
C MET A 41 -1.67 -2.64 3.82
N ALA A 42 -1.37 -3.36 4.91
CA ALA A 42 -1.15 -2.77 6.23
C ALA A 42 0.26 -2.15 6.39
N GLY A 43 1.21 -2.48 5.50
CA GLY A 43 2.56 -1.92 5.48
C GLY A 43 2.69 -0.60 4.70
N SER A 44 1.85 -0.39 3.68
CA SER A 44 1.85 0.81 2.83
C SER A 44 1.44 2.08 3.61
N VAL A 45 2.29 3.10 3.59
CA VAL A 45 1.97 4.41 4.21
C VAL A 45 1.00 5.16 3.30
N VAL A 46 1.17 5.08 1.98
CA VAL A 46 0.30 5.70 0.99
C VAL A 46 -1.12 5.13 1.08
N SER A 47 -1.29 3.81 1.22
CA SER A 47 -2.61 3.20 1.36
C SER A 47 -3.30 3.67 2.64
N ARG A 48 -2.56 3.80 3.75
CA ARG A 48 -3.09 4.34 5.00
C ARG A 48 -3.49 5.80 4.88
N LEU A 49 -2.73 6.61 4.14
CA LEU A 49 -3.11 7.99 3.82
C LEU A 49 -4.41 8.04 3.02
N VAL A 50 -4.49 7.31 1.92
CA VAL A 50 -5.69 7.27 1.07
C VAL A 50 -6.92 6.81 1.87
N ALA A 51 -6.76 5.76 2.67
CA ALA A 51 -7.82 5.27 3.54
C ALA A 51 -8.21 6.27 4.64
N TRP A 52 -7.25 7.02 5.20
CA TRP A 52 -7.54 8.09 6.15
C TRP A 52 -8.42 9.17 5.54
N ARG A 53 -8.03 9.68 4.36
CA ARG A 53 -8.80 10.71 3.65
C ARG A 53 -10.22 10.24 3.37
N ALA A 54 -10.37 9.03 2.85
CA ALA A 54 -11.68 8.47 2.51
C ALA A 54 -12.63 8.36 3.71
N ARG A 55 -12.10 8.28 4.94
CA ARG A 55 -12.91 8.15 6.17
C ARG A 55 -13.25 9.50 6.80
N THR A 56 -12.29 10.42 6.90
CA THR A 56 -12.47 11.63 7.73
C THR A 56 -12.08 12.91 7.03
N ASP A 57 -11.19 12.87 6.04
CA ASP A 57 -10.56 14.02 5.38
C ASP A 57 -9.94 15.07 6.35
N GLN A 58 -9.70 14.67 7.60
CA GLN A 58 -9.13 15.53 8.64
C GLN A 58 -7.59 15.58 8.55
N PRO A 59 -6.93 16.60 9.12
CA PRO A 59 -5.48 16.62 9.25
C PRO A 59 -4.93 15.34 9.91
N VAL A 60 -3.79 14.84 9.42
CA VAL A 60 -3.15 13.62 9.94
C VAL A 60 -1.64 13.80 10.08
N THR A 61 -1.10 13.42 11.24
CA THR A 61 0.35 13.36 11.43
C THR A 61 0.88 12.07 10.80
N LEU A 62 1.96 12.15 10.02
CA LEU A 62 2.56 10.94 9.42
C LEU A 62 3.04 9.96 10.48
N SER A 63 3.43 10.44 11.66
CA SER A 63 3.77 9.57 12.79
C SER A 63 2.63 8.63 13.21
N ALA A 64 1.36 9.03 13.05
CA ALA A 64 0.21 8.17 13.33
C ALA A 64 0.01 7.07 12.27
N LEU A 65 0.62 7.23 11.10
CA LEU A 65 0.55 6.32 9.96
C LEU A 65 1.85 5.54 9.74
N THR A 66 2.79 5.58 10.68
CA THR A 66 4.08 4.88 10.59
C THR A 66 4.40 4.23 11.93
N ALA A 67 4.80 2.95 11.92
CA ALA A 67 5.20 2.22 13.12
C ALA A 67 6.73 2.08 13.28
N PHE A 68 7.49 2.59 12.32
CA PHE A 68 8.96 2.56 12.31
C PHE A 68 9.53 3.92 12.70
N ASP A 69 10.82 3.94 13.07
CA ASP A 69 11.56 5.15 13.39
C ASP A 69 12.03 5.89 12.13
N TRP A 70 11.87 7.21 12.13
CA TRP A 70 12.34 8.11 11.09
C TRP A 70 12.46 9.55 11.65
N ASP A 71 13.27 10.38 11.00
CA ASP A 71 13.54 11.76 11.44
C ASP A 71 12.90 12.79 10.51
N SER A 72 12.87 12.50 9.21
CA SER A 72 12.24 13.35 8.21
C SER A 72 11.57 12.53 7.11
N PHE A 73 10.57 13.14 6.45
CA PHE A 73 10.03 12.61 5.22
C PHE A 73 10.23 13.59 4.06
N SER A 74 10.26 13.05 2.86
CA SER A 74 10.33 13.80 1.62
C SER A 74 9.49 13.15 0.54
N VAL A 75 9.15 13.93 -0.49
CA VAL A 75 8.56 13.41 -1.71
C VAL A 75 9.48 13.81 -2.85
N VAL A 76 9.96 12.82 -3.59
CA VAL A 76 10.84 13.01 -4.74
C VAL A 76 10.17 12.52 -6.00
N ARG A 77 10.64 12.98 -7.16
CA ARG A 77 10.23 12.43 -8.45
C ARG A 77 11.25 11.38 -8.88
N ALA A 78 10.79 10.20 -9.26
CA ALA A 78 11.64 9.13 -9.77
C ALA A 78 10.97 8.44 -10.96
N PRO A 79 11.74 7.81 -11.87
CA PRO A 79 11.16 7.01 -12.95
C PRO A 79 10.24 5.91 -12.40
N ALA A 80 9.12 5.69 -13.08
CA ALA A 80 8.15 4.65 -12.73
C ALA A 80 8.71 3.21 -12.82
N GLY A 81 9.92 3.01 -13.38
CA GLY A 81 10.63 1.73 -13.45
C GLY A 81 9.98 0.67 -14.32
N GLU A 82 10.73 -0.36 -14.70
CA GLU A 82 10.25 -1.45 -15.58
C GLU A 82 9.29 -2.43 -14.86
N ALA A 83 9.31 -2.49 -13.53
CA ALA A 83 8.50 -3.44 -12.76
C ALA A 83 6.98 -3.15 -12.79
N LEU A 84 6.57 -1.91 -13.12
CA LEU A 84 5.16 -1.58 -13.40
C LEU A 84 4.76 -1.91 -14.86
N ALA A 85 5.71 -2.24 -15.74
CA ALA A 85 5.47 -2.49 -17.16
C ALA A 85 5.08 -3.95 -17.48
N ASN A 86 5.04 -4.85 -16.48
CA ASN A 86 4.76 -6.29 -16.71
C ASN A 86 3.32 -6.72 -16.38
N CYS A 87 2.48 -5.80 -15.96
CA CYS A 87 1.04 -6.00 -15.97
C CYS A 87 0.54 -6.10 -17.42
N ASN A 88 -0.18 -7.15 -17.80
CA ASN A 88 -0.55 -7.56 -19.17
C ASN A 88 0.47 -8.42 -19.95
N ARG A 89 1.50 -9.00 -19.30
CA ARG A 89 2.17 -10.19 -19.87
C ARG A 89 1.24 -11.41 -19.79
N GLU A 90 1.31 -12.29 -20.78
CA GLU A 90 0.55 -13.55 -20.81
C GLU A 90 0.58 -14.25 -19.44
N GLY A 91 -0.60 -14.48 -18.85
CA GLY A 91 -0.75 -15.16 -17.56
C GLY A 91 -0.93 -14.27 -16.31
N PHE A 92 -0.95 -12.94 -16.43
CA PHE A 92 -1.22 -12.03 -15.30
C PHE A 92 -2.57 -11.31 -15.42
N LEU A 93 -3.24 -11.07 -14.28
CA LEU A 93 -4.52 -10.34 -14.19
C LEU A 93 -4.42 -8.94 -14.83
N PRO A 94 -5.49 -8.40 -15.45
CA PRO A 94 -5.46 -7.06 -16.03
C PRO A 94 -5.20 -6.05 -14.92
N CYS A 95 -4.07 -5.34 -15.00
CA CYS A 95 -3.87 -4.20 -14.10
C CYS A 95 -4.61 -3.01 -14.70
N ASP A 96 -5.31 -2.27 -13.82
CA ASP A 96 -5.97 -1.02 -14.18
C ASP A 96 -4.97 -0.10 -14.93
N PRO A 97 -5.37 0.57 -16.03
CA PRO A 97 -4.50 1.51 -16.74
C PRO A 97 -3.87 2.58 -15.85
N ALA A 98 -4.52 2.96 -14.73
CA ALA A 98 -3.94 3.85 -13.73
C ALA A 98 -2.69 3.28 -13.03
N LEU A 99 -2.49 1.96 -13.10
CA LEU A 99 -1.34 1.22 -12.57
C LEU A 99 -0.27 0.97 -13.63
N GLN A 100 -0.41 1.50 -14.84
CA GLN A 100 0.58 1.42 -15.91
C GLN A 100 1.00 2.83 -16.35
N PRO A 101 1.85 3.52 -15.57
CA PRO A 101 2.44 4.77 -16.02
C PRO A 101 3.26 4.52 -17.29
N PRO A 102 3.19 5.40 -18.31
CA PRO A 102 4.02 5.28 -19.50
C PRO A 102 5.50 5.15 -19.13
N PRO A 103 6.29 4.36 -19.87
CA PRO A 103 7.74 4.30 -19.65
C PRO A 103 8.33 5.71 -19.69
N ASN A 104 9.31 5.96 -18.82
CA ASN A 104 9.92 7.28 -18.58
C ASN A 104 9.02 8.34 -17.91
N THR A 105 7.82 7.98 -17.44
CA THR A 105 7.04 8.89 -16.59
C THR A 105 7.68 9.01 -15.22
N LEU A 106 7.81 10.24 -14.72
CA LEU A 106 8.21 10.52 -13.35
C LEU A 106 7.00 10.39 -12.43
N ILE A 107 7.10 9.52 -11.44
CA ILE A 107 6.12 9.37 -10.36
C ILE A 107 6.65 9.96 -9.07
N GLN A 108 5.74 10.30 -8.16
CA GLN A 108 6.12 10.72 -6.81
C GLN A 108 6.52 9.48 -5.98
N VAL A 109 7.57 9.63 -5.18
CA VAL A 109 8.05 8.63 -4.24
C VAL A 109 8.09 9.26 -2.87
N LEU A 110 7.30 8.71 -1.95
CA LEU A 110 7.35 9.05 -0.53
C LEU A 110 8.56 8.36 0.08
N ARG A 111 9.47 9.13 0.70
CA ARG A 111 10.68 8.62 1.34
C ARG A 111 10.73 9.09 2.78
N PHE A 112 11.09 8.19 3.69
CA PHE A 112 11.43 8.50 5.06
C PHE A 112 12.90 8.22 5.31
N ASP A 113 13.57 9.17 5.94
CA ASP A 113 14.99 9.11 6.23
C ASP A 113 15.22 9.12 7.75
N ARG A 114 16.19 8.32 8.22
CA ARG A 114 16.73 8.33 9.59
C ARG A 114 18.24 8.54 9.53
N ALA A 115 18.76 9.50 10.27
CA ALA A 115 20.17 9.88 10.26
C ALA A 115 20.74 10.06 8.83
N GLY A 116 19.95 10.67 7.94
CA GLY A 116 20.33 10.92 6.54
C GLY A 116 20.30 9.70 5.61
N ARG A 117 19.76 8.54 6.07
CA ARG A 117 19.64 7.32 5.25
C ARG A 117 18.18 6.93 5.05
N PRO A 118 17.78 6.45 3.86
CA PRO A 118 16.42 5.99 3.62
C PRO A 118 16.14 4.74 4.45
N VAL A 119 15.06 4.80 5.23
CA VAL A 119 14.53 3.65 6.00
C VAL A 119 13.22 3.12 5.42
N TYR A 120 12.53 3.94 4.61
CA TYR A 120 11.32 3.54 3.91
C TYR A 120 11.19 4.35 2.60
N GLN A 121 10.77 3.67 1.53
CA GLN A 121 10.45 4.28 0.25
C GLN A 121 9.22 3.63 -0.35
N GLU A 122 8.28 4.45 -0.81
CA GLU A 122 7.06 3.98 -1.44
C GLU A 122 6.71 4.83 -2.66
N ARG A 123 6.43 4.14 -3.76
CA ARG A 123 5.99 4.74 -5.02
C ARG A 123 4.52 5.09 -4.93
N ILE A 124 4.19 6.33 -5.23
CA ILE A 124 2.82 6.81 -5.27
C ILE A 124 2.30 6.62 -6.69
N ILE A 125 1.51 5.56 -6.88
CA ILE A 125 0.93 5.20 -8.18
C ILE A 125 -0.54 5.61 -8.27
N VAL A 126 -1.23 5.69 -7.13
CA VAL A 126 -2.63 6.11 -7.06
C VAL A 126 -2.76 7.63 -6.97
N ALA A 127 -3.63 8.20 -7.80
CA ALA A 127 -3.83 9.65 -7.90
C ALA A 127 -4.25 10.31 -6.57
N SER A 128 -5.02 9.59 -5.74
CA SER A 128 -5.43 10.05 -4.41
C SER A 128 -4.27 10.14 -3.41
N GLY A 129 -3.14 9.50 -3.69
CA GLY A 129 -1.92 9.58 -2.87
C GLY A 129 -1.01 10.76 -3.21
N TYR A 130 -1.27 11.50 -4.30
CA TYR A 130 -0.35 12.54 -4.77
C TYR A 130 -0.27 13.74 -3.83
N PHE A 131 0.94 14.29 -3.74
CA PHE A 131 1.27 15.52 -3.03
C PHE A 131 1.27 16.71 -3.98
N ALA A 132 0.93 17.88 -3.46
CA ALA A 132 1.03 19.13 -4.19
C ALA A 132 2.49 19.59 -4.36
N ASP A 133 2.76 20.22 -5.51
CA ASP A 133 4.01 20.94 -5.73
C ASP A 133 4.03 22.29 -4.97
N PRO A 134 5.19 22.76 -4.50
CA PRO A 134 6.50 22.12 -4.59
C PRO A 134 6.66 20.99 -3.57
N LEU A 135 7.18 19.85 -4.03
CA LEU A 135 7.34 18.66 -3.20
C LEU A 135 8.21 18.93 -1.95
N PRO A 136 7.87 18.33 -0.80
CA PRO A 136 8.67 18.45 0.42
C PRO A 136 10.04 17.79 0.25
N ALA A 137 11.11 18.59 0.37
CA ALA A 137 12.49 18.10 0.25
C ALA A 137 12.98 17.36 1.49
N ALA A 138 12.65 17.87 2.69
CA ALA A 138 12.86 17.21 3.97
C ALA A 138 11.98 17.91 5.01
N VAL A 139 10.98 17.21 5.53
CA VAL A 139 10.07 17.72 6.56
C VAL A 139 10.33 16.95 7.85
N PRO A 140 10.77 17.63 8.92
CA PRO A 140 10.96 17.04 10.23
C PRO A 140 9.71 16.33 10.75
N ARG A 141 9.90 15.23 11.49
CA ARG A 141 8.81 14.39 12.01
C ARG A 141 7.78 15.14 12.85
N ASP A 142 8.21 16.13 13.63
CA ASP A 142 7.37 17.02 14.46
C ASP A 142 6.52 17.99 13.63
N ARG A 143 6.85 18.20 12.35
CA ARG A 143 6.14 19.09 11.42
C ARG A 143 5.42 18.35 10.30
N ALA A 144 5.36 17.02 10.37
CA ALA A 144 4.85 16.16 9.32
C ALA A 144 3.33 15.93 9.41
N THR A 145 2.57 17.01 9.59
CA THR A 145 1.10 16.96 9.50
C THR A 145 0.67 17.22 8.07
N LEU A 146 -0.17 16.34 7.54
CA LEU A 146 -0.73 16.41 6.20
C LEU A 146 -2.20 16.83 6.25
N VAL A 147 -2.58 17.66 5.28
CA VAL A 147 -3.95 18.13 5.07
C VAL A 147 -4.33 17.92 3.61
N SER A 148 -5.63 17.86 3.34
CA SER A 148 -6.15 17.89 1.98
C SER A 148 -6.11 19.30 1.41
N CYS A 149 -5.70 19.39 0.16
CA CYS A 149 -5.66 20.62 -0.64
C CYS A 149 -6.09 20.29 -2.08
N GLN A 150 -6.26 21.30 -2.92
CA GLN A 150 -6.67 21.11 -4.31
C GLN A 150 -5.64 21.70 -5.28
N ASP A 151 -5.48 21.08 -6.45
CA ASP A 151 -4.76 21.70 -7.58
C ASP A 151 -5.63 22.74 -8.31
N ALA A 152 -5.08 23.31 -9.39
CA ALA A 152 -5.77 24.30 -10.22
C ALA A 152 -7.03 23.75 -10.91
N GLN A 153 -7.20 22.43 -10.95
CA GLN A 153 -8.31 21.70 -11.55
C GLN A 153 -9.30 21.18 -10.49
N GLY A 154 -9.09 21.51 -9.22
CA GLY A 154 -9.94 21.05 -8.10
C GLY A 154 -9.66 19.62 -7.64
N LYS A 155 -8.60 18.96 -8.14
CA LYS A 155 -8.26 17.59 -7.76
C LYS A 155 -7.68 17.56 -6.35
N PRO A 156 -8.12 16.65 -5.47
CA PRO A 156 -7.60 16.56 -4.11
C PRO A 156 -6.16 16.01 -4.10
N LEU A 157 -5.29 16.70 -3.37
CA LEU A 157 -3.87 16.40 -3.15
C LEU A 157 -3.53 16.46 -1.66
N TRP A 158 -2.39 15.87 -1.29
CA TRP A 158 -1.79 16.02 0.04
C TRP A 158 -0.88 17.23 0.10
N CYS A 159 -1.05 18.02 1.16
CA CYS A 159 -0.21 19.18 1.47
C CYS A 159 0.34 19.07 2.89
N VAL A 160 1.54 19.62 3.10
CA VAL A 160 2.09 19.77 4.45
C VAL A 160 1.41 20.97 5.12
N GLN A 161 0.86 20.76 6.31
CA GLN A 161 0.21 21.81 7.08
C GLN A 161 1.18 22.98 7.33
N GLY A 162 0.69 24.21 7.14
CA GLY A 162 1.49 25.43 7.35
C GLY A 162 2.48 25.75 6.22
N ARG A 163 2.56 24.91 5.17
CA ARG A 163 3.36 25.20 3.98
C ARG A 163 2.45 25.77 2.90
N GLN A 164 2.71 27.01 2.47
CA GLN A 164 1.92 27.61 1.39
C GLN A 164 2.20 26.89 0.07
N VAL A 165 1.16 26.30 -0.51
CA VAL A 165 1.16 25.85 -1.91
C VAL A 165 1.22 27.11 -2.75
N LYS A 166 2.42 27.50 -3.19
CA LYS A 166 2.55 28.64 -4.09
C LYS A 166 1.87 28.21 -5.40
N PRO A 167 0.86 28.95 -5.91
CA PRO A 167 0.29 28.64 -7.21
C PRO A 167 1.44 28.64 -8.23
N ALA A 168 1.53 27.60 -9.06
CA ALA A 168 2.45 27.59 -10.17
C ALA A 168 2.13 28.84 -11.01
N GLN A 169 2.99 29.85 -10.96
CA GLN A 169 2.81 31.09 -11.73
C GLN A 169 2.80 30.67 -13.20
N ARG A 170 1.63 30.69 -13.83
CA ARG A 170 1.52 30.60 -15.29
C ARG A 170 2.31 31.77 -15.83
N TYR A 171 3.44 31.47 -16.44
CA TYR A 171 4.26 32.42 -17.16
C TYR A 171 3.40 32.98 -18.31
N LEU A 172 2.93 34.21 -18.15
CA LEU A 172 2.37 35.01 -19.24
C LEU A 172 3.58 35.53 -20.02
N ASP A 173 4.07 34.75 -20.99
CA ASP A 173 4.91 35.30 -22.05
C ASP A 173 4.02 36.18 -22.92
N GLY A 174 4.03 37.48 -22.64
CA GLY A 174 3.53 38.52 -23.53
C GLY A 174 4.71 39.41 -23.92
N GLY A 175 5.08 39.35 -25.20
CA GLY A 175 6.08 40.20 -25.85
C GLY A 175 5.98 40.06 -27.36
#